data_AF-Q5R950-F1
#
_entry.id   AF-Q5R950-F1
#
_cell.length_a   1.000
_cell.length_b   1.000
_cell.length_c   1.000
_cell.angle_alpha   90.00
_cell.angle_beta   90.00
_cell.angle_gamma   90.00
#
_symmetry.space_group_name_H-M   'P 1'
#
loop_
_entity.id
_entity.type
_entity.pdbx_description
1 polymer ?
#
loop_
_entity_poly.entity_id
_entity_poly.type
_entity_poly.pdbx_seq_one_letter_code
_entity_poly.pdbx_strand_id
1 'polypeptide(L)'
;MYDAVTKKHFSDSNDKDPFWWNEAVPIWVTNQLQENRSSAAATWPGTDVPIHNTISSYFMNYNSSVSFEERLINITMWLNNSNPPVTFATLYWEEPDASGHKYGPEDKENMSRVLKKIDDLIGDLVQKLKMLGLWENLNVIITSDHGMTQCSQDRLINLDVCIDHSYYTLIDLSPVAAILPKINRTEVYNRLKNCSSHMNVYLKEDIPNRFYYQHNDRIQPIILVADEGWTIVLNESSQKLGDHGYDNSLPSMHPFLAAHGPAFHKGYKHSTINIVDIYPMMCHILGLKPHPNNGTFGHTKCLLVDQWCINLPEAIAIVIGSLLVLTMLTCLIIIMQNRLSVPRPFSRLQLQEDDDDPLIG
;
A
#
# COMPACT_ATOMS: atom_id res chain seq x y z
N MET A 1 -15.98 14.27 8.91
CA MET A 1 -15.25 15.47 8.45
C MET A 1 -16.18 16.65 8.19
N TYR A 2 -15.66 17.88 8.13
CA TYR A 2 -16.43 19.10 7.90
C TYR A 2 -15.73 20.02 6.91
N ASP A 3 -16.49 20.56 5.96
CA ASP A 3 -16.02 21.54 4.97
C ASP A 3 -16.54 22.93 5.34
N ALA A 4 -15.64 23.82 5.75
CA ALA A 4 -16.02 25.14 6.27
C ALA A 4 -16.58 26.08 5.19
N VAL A 5 -16.20 25.90 3.93
CA VAL A 5 -16.63 26.76 2.82
C VAL A 5 -18.09 26.48 2.46
N THR A 6 -18.42 25.20 2.27
CA THR A 6 -19.76 24.74 1.89
C THR A 6 -20.66 24.47 3.10
N LYS A 7 -20.08 24.43 4.31
CA LYS A 7 -20.73 24.05 5.57
C LYS A 7 -21.32 22.64 5.54
N LYS A 8 -20.77 21.75 4.70
CA LYS A 8 -21.21 20.36 4.61
C LYS A 8 -20.52 19.51 5.67
N HIS A 9 -21.25 18.51 6.15
CA HIS A 9 -20.74 17.47 7.05
C HIS A 9 -20.73 16.14 6.32
N PHE A 10 -19.67 15.37 6.53
CA PHE A 10 -19.56 13.99 6.12
C PHE A 10 -19.53 13.09 7.34
N SER A 11 -20.30 12.02 7.26
CA SER A 11 -20.37 10.91 8.20
C SER A 11 -20.67 9.64 7.40
N ASP A 12 -20.52 8.47 8.02
CA ASP A 12 -20.83 7.19 7.37
C ASP A 12 -22.30 7.08 6.93
N SER A 13 -23.18 7.86 7.56
CA SER A 13 -24.59 7.99 7.19
C SER A 13 -24.88 9.01 6.08
N ASN A 14 -23.90 9.83 5.71
CA ASN A 14 -24.02 10.90 4.70
C ASN A 14 -22.74 10.97 3.85
N ASP A 15 -22.41 9.85 3.21
CA ASP A 15 -21.18 9.63 2.45
C ASP A 15 -21.38 9.69 0.92
N LYS A 16 -22.63 9.80 0.45
CA LYS A 16 -22.98 9.64 -0.99
C LYS A 16 -22.82 10.87 -1.87
N ASP A 17 -22.44 12.02 -1.31
CA ASP A 17 -22.23 13.24 -2.09
C ASP A 17 -20.86 13.21 -2.81
N PRO A 18 -20.80 13.19 -4.16
CA PRO A 18 -19.55 13.18 -4.91
C PRO A 18 -18.62 14.36 -4.62
N PHE A 19 -19.14 15.45 -4.05
CA PHE A 19 -18.34 16.58 -3.56
C PHE A 19 -17.15 16.15 -2.70
N TRP A 20 -17.32 15.11 -1.88
CA TRP A 20 -16.26 14.61 -1.00
C TRP A 20 -15.19 13.81 -1.72
N TRP A 21 -15.53 13.20 -2.86
CA TRP A 21 -14.73 12.17 -3.51
C TRP A 21 -14.06 12.63 -4.82
N ASN A 22 -14.58 13.68 -5.46
CA ASN A 22 -14.14 14.17 -6.77
C ASN A 22 -12.74 14.83 -6.80
N GLU A 23 -12.00 14.85 -5.68
CA GLU A 23 -10.60 15.30 -5.66
C GLU A 23 -9.63 14.23 -6.15
N ALA A 24 -10.07 12.97 -6.30
CA ALA A 24 -9.26 11.87 -6.80
C ALA A 24 -10.05 10.93 -7.71
N VAL A 25 -9.33 10.23 -8.60
CA VAL A 25 -9.90 9.21 -9.47
C VAL A 25 -9.58 7.82 -8.91
N PRO A 26 -10.56 7.06 -8.39
CA PRO A 26 -10.31 5.73 -7.86
C PRO A 26 -10.05 4.71 -8.97
N ILE A 27 -9.48 3.56 -8.61
CA ILE A 27 -9.08 2.54 -9.58
C ILE A 27 -10.25 1.94 -10.37
N TRP A 28 -11.44 1.77 -9.76
CA TRP A 28 -12.60 1.25 -10.49
C TRP A 28 -13.07 2.21 -11.59
N VAL A 29 -12.97 3.52 -11.36
CA VAL A 29 -13.22 4.55 -12.38
C VAL A 29 -12.09 4.54 -13.41
N THR A 30 -10.83 4.49 -12.98
CA THR A 30 -9.67 4.39 -13.89
C THR A 30 -9.79 3.21 -14.85
N ASN A 31 -10.21 2.04 -14.34
CA ASN A 31 -10.41 0.81 -15.11
C ASN A 31 -11.58 0.93 -16.09
N GLN A 32 -12.73 1.45 -15.64
CA GLN A 32 -13.92 1.57 -16.49
C GLN A 32 -13.81 2.60 -17.60
N LEU A 33 -13.04 3.67 -17.40
CA LEU A 33 -12.83 4.69 -18.41
C LEU A 33 -11.83 4.26 -19.49
N GLN A 34 -11.19 3.09 -19.34
CA GLN A 34 -10.20 2.58 -20.28
C GLN A 34 -10.68 1.28 -20.94
N GLU A 35 -10.72 1.29 -22.27
CA GLU A 35 -11.06 0.13 -23.10
C GLU A 35 -12.51 -0.39 -22.90
N ASN A 36 -12.77 -1.64 -23.30
CA ASN A 36 -14.05 -2.32 -23.16
C ASN A 36 -14.04 -3.18 -21.89
N ARG A 37 -14.02 -2.52 -20.72
CA ARG A 37 -13.85 -3.15 -19.40
C ARG A 37 -14.87 -2.63 -18.39
N SER A 38 -15.23 -3.49 -17.45
CA SER A 38 -16.15 -3.17 -16.34
C SER A 38 -15.43 -3.30 -14.99
N SER A 39 -15.91 -2.57 -13.98
CA SER A 39 -15.54 -2.81 -12.58
C SER A 39 -16.72 -3.34 -11.78
N ALA A 40 -16.42 -4.10 -10.73
CA ALA A 40 -17.41 -4.66 -9.82
C ALA A 40 -17.06 -4.37 -8.36
N ALA A 41 -18.06 -4.13 -7.50
CA ALA A 41 -17.83 -3.87 -6.09
C ALA A 41 -18.88 -4.54 -5.21
N ALA A 42 -18.49 -5.60 -4.50
CA ALA A 42 -19.28 -6.17 -3.43
C ALA A 42 -18.94 -5.41 -2.13
N THR A 43 -19.38 -4.15 -2.09
CA THR A 43 -19.03 -3.12 -1.12
C THR A 43 -17.55 -2.69 -1.18
N TRP A 44 -17.30 -1.39 -1.02
CA TRP A 44 -16.02 -0.74 -0.76
C TRP A 44 -16.31 0.77 -0.64
N PRO A 45 -15.72 1.51 0.32
CA PRO A 45 -16.02 2.94 0.48
C PRO A 45 -15.90 3.74 -0.82
N GLY A 46 -16.99 4.40 -1.23
CA GLY A 46 -17.05 5.23 -2.45
C GLY A 46 -17.45 4.51 -3.73
N THR A 47 -17.56 3.17 -3.74
CA THR A 47 -17.95 2.43 -4.97
C THR A 47 -19.42 2.59 -5.36
N ASP A 48 -20.27 2.96 -4.39
CA ASP A 48 -21.68 3.32 -4.57
C ASP A 48 -21.90 4.85 -4.66
N VAL A 49 -20.85 5.61 -4.99
CA VAL A 49 -20.87 7.06 -5.22
C VAL A 49 -20.52 7.35 -6.69
N PRO A 50 -21.22 8.27 -7.38
CA PRO A 50 -20.91 8.63 -8.77
C PRO A 50 -19.72 9.61 -8.85
N ILE A 51 -18.51 9.10 -8.56
CA ILE A 51 -17.26 9.85 -8.57
C ILE A 51 -16.88 10.20 -10.01
N HIS A 52 -16.68 11.49 -10.30
CA HIS A 52 -16.53 12.00 -11.67
C HIS A 52 -17.64 11.53 -12.63
N ASN A 53 -18.89 11.53 -12.13
CA ASN A 53 -20.08 11.04 -12.84
C ASN A 53 -20.00 9.57 -13.27
N THR A 54 -19.11 8.78 -12.65
CA THR A 54 -18.90 7.38 -12.95
C THR A 54 -19.07 6.55 -11.69
N ILE A 55 -19.96 5.55 -11.74
CA ILE A 55 -20.16 4.56 -10.69
C ILE A 55 -19.68 3.19 -11.19
N SER A 56 -19.35 2.27 -10.28
CA SER A 56 -18.95 0.91 -10.66
C SER A 56 -20.05 0.25 -11.52
N SER A 57 -19.69 -0.45 -12.60
CA SER A 57 -20.65 -1.07 -13.53
C SER A 57 -21.56 -2.07 -12.81
N TYR A 58 -20.99 -2.79 -11.85
CA TYR A 58 -21.70 -3.65 -10.92
C TYR A 58 -21.34 -3.25 -9.50
N PHE A 59 -22.33 -3.07 -8.62
CA PHE A 59 -22.05 -2.74 -7.23
C PHE A 59 -23.20 -3.12 -6.30
N MET A 60 -22.85 -3.26 -5.02
CA MET A 60 -23.80 -3.33 -3.92
C MET A 60 -23.74 -2.01 -3.15
N ASN A 61 -24.91 -1.44 -2.82
CA ASN A 61 -24.95 -0.37 -1.82
C ASN A 61 -24.46 -0.92 -0.48
N TYR A 62 -23.71 -0.11 0.27
CA TYR A 62 -23.23 -0.55 1.58
C TYR A 62 -24.40 -0.90 2.52
N ASN A 63 -24.34 -2.12 3.07
CA ASN A 63 -25.25 -2.60 4.09
C ASN A 63 -24.53 -3.68 4.91
N SER A 64 -24.17 -3.34 6.15
CA SER A 64 -23.45 -4.23 7.07
C SER A 64 -24.21 -5.51 7.44
N SER A 65 -25.52 -5.58 7.18
CA SER A 65 -26.33 -6.79 7.42
C SER A 65 -26.22 -7.83 6.30
N VAL A 66 -25.67 -7.47 5.13
CA VAL A 66 -25.46 -8.40 4.01
C VAL A 66 -24.30 -9.34 4.36
N SER A 67 -24.56 -10.65 4.29
CA SER A 67 -23.57 -11.67 4.64
C SER A 67 -22.38 -11.71 3.67
N PHE A 68 -21.24 -12.21 4.15
CA PHE A 68 -20.08 -12.43 3.29
C PHE A 68 -20.40 -13.37 2.13
N GLU A 69 -21.19 -14.42 2.36
CA GLU A 69 -21.61 -15.38 1.33
C GLU A 69 -22.36 -14.68 0.20
N GLU A 70 -23.30 -13.78 0.51
CA GLU A 70 -24.05 -13.05 -0.50
C GLU A 70 -23.14 -12.09 -1.29
N ARG A 71 -22.21 -11.39 -0.61
CA ARG A 71 -21.20 -10.56 -1.26
C ARG A 71 -20.31 -11.39 -2.19
N LEU A 72 -19.89 -12.57 -1.75
CA LEU A 72 -19.06 -13.52 -2.50
C LEU A 72 -19.80 -14.07 -3.73
N ILE A 73 -21.08 -14.40 -3.60
CA ILE A 73 -21.91 -14.86 -4.73
C ILE A 73 -21.99 -13.76 -5.80
N ASN A 74 -22.30 -12.53 -5.40
CA ASN A 74 -22.42 -11.42 -6.34
C ASN A 74 -21.09 -11.13 -7.06
N ILE A 75 -19.98 -11.00 -6.31
CA ILE A 75 -18.69 -10.65 -6.91
C ILE A 75 -18.20 -11.71 -7.89
N THR A 76 -18.39 -13.00 -7.55
CA THR A 76 -17.98 -14.11 -8.42
C THR A 76 -18.90 -14.29 -9.62
N MET A 77 -20.20 -14.00 -9.48
CA MET A 77 -21.13 -13.96 -10.61
C MET A 77 -20.74 -12.87 -11.63
N TRP A 78 -20.39 -11.67 -11.15
CA TRP A 78 -19.98 -10.57 -12.03
C TRP A 78 -18.63 -10.82 -12.70
N LEU A 79 -17.68 -11.45 -12.02
CA LEU A 79 -16.41 -11.87 -12.63
C LEU A 79 -16.62 -12.90 -13.75
N ASN A 80 -17.60 -13.78 -13.63
CA ASN A 80 -17.79 -14.89 -14.57
C ASN A 80 -18.71 -14.57 -15.77
N ASN A 81 -19.69 -13.68 -15.59
CA ASN A 81 -20.83 -13.57 -16.54
C ASN A 81 -21.05 -12.16 -17.13
N SER A 82 -20.11 -11.23 -16.95
CA SER A 82 -20.28 -9.83 -17.38
C SER A 82 -19.85 -9.57 -18.82
N ASN A 83 -20.53 -8.62 -19.47
CA ASN A 83 -20.16 -8.07 -20.78
C ASN A 83 -20.45 -6.56 -20.81
N PRO A 84 -19.44 -5.67 -20.91
CA PRO A 84 -18.00 -5.96 -21.01
C PRO A 84 -17.46 -6.72 -19.79
N PRO A 85 -16.35 -7.48 -19.95
CA PRO A 85 -15.82 -8.30 -18.87
C PRO A 85 -15.43 -7.44 -17.65
N VAL A 86 -15.69 -7.96 -16.46
CA VAL A 86 -15.20 -7.36 -15.21
C VAL A 86 -13.72 -7.69 -15.06
N THR A 87 -12.87 -6.68 -15.17
CA THR A 87 -11.41 -6.82 -15.04
C THR A 87 -10.87 -6.33 -13.69
N PHE A 88 -11.69 -5.61 -12.93
CA PHE A 88 -11.37 -5.14 -11.58
C PHE A 88 -12.56 -5.38 -10.65
N ALA A 89 -12.28 -5.91 -9.46
CA ALA A 89 -13.30 -6.25 -8.47
C ALA A 89 -12.83 -5.91 -7.05
N THR A 90 -13.72 -5.38 -6.22
CA THR A 90 -13.50 -5.23 -4.76
C THR A 90 -14.52 -6.03 -3.97
N LEU A 91 -14.06 -6.61 -2.86
CA LEU A 91 -14.88 -7.30 -1.88
C LEU A 91 -14.42 -6.83 -0.50
N TYR A 92 -15.32 -6.24 0.28
CA TYR A 92 -15.04 -5.73 1.61
C TYR A 92 -15.81 -6.51 2.69
N TRP A 93 -15.19 -6.64 3.86
CA TRP A 93 -15.76 -7.27 5.05
C TRP A 93 -15.35 -6.51 6.31
N GLU A 94 -16.27 -6.35 7.26
CA GLU A 94 -16.11 -5.53 8.46
C GLU A 94 -15.25 -6.18 9.55
N GLU A 95 -15.02 -7.48 9.49
CA GLU A 95 -14.16 -8.19 10.44
C GLU A 95 -12.71 -8.26 9.91
N PRO A 96 -11.68 -8.15 10.76
CA PRO A 96 -11.73 -8.26 12.23
C PRO A 96 -11.95 -6.94 12.97
N ASP A 97 -12.19 -5.82 12.29
CA ASP A 97 -12.25 -4.50 12.91
C ASP A 97 -13.35 -4.42 13.99
N ALA A 98 -14.57 -4.82 13.64
CA ALA A 98 -15.70 -4.79 14.57
C ALA A 98 -15.43 -5.58 15.87
N SER A 99 -14.86 -6.78 15.77
CA SER A 99 -14.47 -7.57 16.93
C SER A 99 -13.23 -7.01 17.64
N GLY A 100 -12.30 -6.39 16.91
CA GLY A 100 -11.14 -5.71 17.46
C GLY A 100 -11.53 -4.53 18.35
N HIS A 101 -12.51 -3.72 17.93
CA HIS A 101 -13.09 -2.69 18.79
C HIS A 101 -13.77 -3.27 20.04
N LYS A 102 -14.48 -4.39 19.88
CA LYS A 102 -15.26 -5.00 20.96
C LYS A 102 -14.40 -5.65 22.04
N TYR A 103 -13.39 -6.43 21.64
CA TYR A 103 -12.59 -7.23 22.57
C TYR A 103 -11.20 -6.63 22.85
N GLY A 104 -10.67 -5.86 21.90
CA GLY A 104 -9.27 -5.47 21.87
C GLY A 104 -8.37 -6.59 21.33
N PRO A 105 -7.23 -6.25 20.69
CA PRO A 105 -6.34 -7.24 20.07
C PRO A 105 -5.63 -8.15 21.09
N GLU A 106 -5.61 -7.80 22.39
CA GLU A 106 -4.98 -8.61 23.43
C GLU A 106 -5.89 -9.72 23.99
N ASP A 107 -7.20 -9.70 23.71
CA ASP A 107 -8.10 -10.82 24.00
C ASP A 107 -7.87 -11.96 23.00
N LYS A 108 -6.81 -12.73 23.25
CA LYS A 108 -6.38 -13.82 22.37
C LYS A 108 -7.45 -14.90 22.21
N GLU A 109 -8.29 -15.13 23.21
CA GLU A 109 -9.29 -16.20 23.16
C GLU A 109 -10.40 -15.85 22.17
N ASN A 110 -10.98 -14.66 22.28
CA ASN A 110 -12.03 -14.21 21.38
C ASN A 110 -11.47 -13.88 19.99
N MET A 111 -10.33 -13.19 19.91
CA MET A 111 -9.73 -12.84 18.63
C MET A 111 -9.26 -14.06 17.84
N SER A 112 -8.76 -15.13 18.49
CA SER A 112 -8.42 -16.37 17.76
C SER A 112 -9.64 -16.99 17.08
N ARG A 113 -10.82 -16.95 17.71
CA ARG A 113 -12.07 -17.44 17.11
C ARG A 113 -12.52 -16.57 15.94
N VAL A 114 -12.39 -15.25 16.06
CA VAL A 114 -12.71 -14.30 14.98
C VAL A 114 -11.80 -14.51 13.78
N LEU A 115 -10.48 -14.56 14.02
CA LEU A 115 -9.49 -14.79 12.97
C LEU A 115 -9.67 -16.14 12.28
N LYS A 116 -10.03 -17.20 13.03
CA LYS A 116 -10.35 -18.50 12.42
C LYS A 116 -11.55 -18.42 11.47
N LYS A 117 -12.60 -17.67 11.84
CA LYS A 117 -13.77 -17.46 10.97
C LYS A 117 -13.39 -16.69 9.71
N ILE A 118 -12.57 -15.65 9.81
CA ILE A 118 -12.09 -14.89 8.65
C ILE A 118 -11.26 -15.78 7.73
N ASP A 119 -10.38 -16.61 8.29
CA ASP A 119 -9.61 -17.62 7.54
C ASP A 119 -10.54 -18.61 6.80
N ASP A 120 -11.63 -19.06 7.43
CA ASP A 120 -12.64 -19.90 6.76
C ASP A 120 -13.32 -19.17 5.60
N LEU A 121 -13.69 -17.89 5.77
CA LEU A 121 -14.30 -17.07 4.70
C LEU A 121 -13.33 -16.82 3.53
N ILE A 122 -12.04 -16.62 3.81
CA ILE A 122 -11.01 -16.58 2.77
C ILE A 122 -10.92 -17.93 2.07
N GLY A 123 -11.02 -19.04 2.80
CA GLY A 123 -11.13 -20.38 2.25
C GLY A 123 -12.30 -20.55 1.29
N ASP A 124 -13.48 -20.02 1.65
CA ASP A 124 -14.68 -20.03 0.80
C ASP A 124 -14.48 -19.23 -0.49
N LEU A 125 -13.86 -18.05 -0.41
CA LEU A 125 -13.48 -17.26 -1.58
C LEU A 125 -12.57 -18.06 -2.52
N VAL A 126 -11.50 -18.66 -1.98
CA VAL A 126 -10.55 -19.48 -2.75
C VAL A 126 -11.26 -20.67 -3.40
N GLN A 127 -12.10 -21.39 -2.64
CA GLN A 127 -12.85 -22.53 -3.15
C GLN A 127 -13.80 -22.13 -4.29
N LYS A 128 -14.54 -21.03 -4.10
CA LYS A 128 -15.48 -20.53 -5.11
C LYS A 128 -14.77 -20.13 -6.39
N LEU A 129 -13.64 -19.43 -6.30
CA LEU A 129 -12.82 -19.07 -7.46
C LEU A 129 -12.24 -20.29 -8.17
N LYS A 130 -11.84 -21.34 -7.44
CA LYS A 130 -11.38 -22.62 -8.03
C LYS A 130 -12.50 -23.35 -8.76
N MET A 131 -13.69 -23.43 -8.17
CA MET A 131 -14.86 -24.07 -8.79
C MET A 131 -15.26 -23.39 -10.12
N LEU A 132 -15.07 -22.08 -10.22
CA LEU A 132 -15.32 -21.30 -11.43
C LEU A 132 -14.14 -21.31 -12.43
N GLY A 133 -13.03 -21.96 -12.11
CA GLY A 133 -11.82 -21.96 -12.96
C GLY A 133 -11.10 -20.61 -13.02
N LEU A 134 -11.41 -19.68 -12.09
CA LEU A 134 -10.85 -18.33 -12.05
C LEU A 134 -9.55 -18.25 -11.25
N TRP A 135 -9.35 -19.12 -10.26
CA TRP A 135 -8.27 -19.00 -9.27
C TRP A 135 -6.86 -18.85 -9.87
N GLU A 136 -6.53 -19.64 -10.90
CA GLU A 136 -5.19 -19.60 -11.52
C GLU A 136 -5.00 -18.42 -12.50
N ASN A 137 -6.09 -17.78 -12.92
CA ASN A 137 -6.09 -16.70 -13.92
C ASN A 137 -6.36 -15.32 -13.30
N LEU A 138 -6.80 -15.28 -12.04
CA LEU A 138 -7.13 -14.05 -11.32
C LEU A 138 -5.96 -13.61 -10.43
N ASN A 139 -5.67 -12.32 -10.43
CA ASN A 139 -4.78 -11.69 -9.46
C ASN A 139 -5.62 -11.23 -8.26
N VAL A 140 -5.41 -11.88 -7.11
CA VAL A 140 -6.11 -11.61 -5.85
C VAL A 140 -5.14 -10.93 -4.89
N ILE A 141 -5.54 -9.78 -4.37
CA ILE A 141 -4.85 -9.05 -3.31
C ILE A 141 -5.76 -9.04 -2.08
N ILE A 142 -5.24 -9.50 -0.94
CA ILE A 142 -5.92 -9.52 0.35
C ILE A 142 -5.11 -8.60 1.28
N THR A 143 -5.77 -7.59 1.83
CA THR A 143 -5.16 -6.58 2.70
C THR A 143 -6.18 -6.06 3.70
N SER A 144 -5.73 -5.27 4.68
CA SER A 144 -6.58 -4.39 5.48
C SER A 144 -6.28 -2.93 5.17
N ASP A 145 -7.15 -2.04 5.59
CA ASP A 145 -6.98 -0.59 5.65
C ASP A 145 -6.00 -0.16 6.75
N HIS A 146 -6.08 -0.76 7.93
CA HIS A 146 -5.20 -0.50 9.07
C HIS A 146 -5.04 -1.73 9.98
N GLY A 147 -4.25 -1.57 11.04
CA GLY A 147 -4.19 -2.49 12.17
C GLY A 147 -5.11 -2.07 13.32
N MET A 148 -4.79 -2.51 14.54
CA MET A 148 -5.59 -2.29 15.76
C MET A 148 -4.69 -2.32 17.00
N THR A 149 -4.93 -1.45 17.97
CA THR A 149 -4.22 -1.47 19.27
C THR A 149 -5.18 -1.61 20.45
N GLN A 150 -4.67 -2.03 21.61
CA GLN A 150 -5.45 -2.23 22.82
C GLN A 150 -5.68 -0.90 23.56
N CYS A 151 -6.95 -0.60 23.87
CA CYS A 151 -7.35 0.54 24.69
C CYS A 151 -7.65 0.11 26.13
N SER A 152 -7.72 1.08 27.05
CA SER A 152 -8.03 0.86 28.46
C SER A 152 -8.83 2.04 29.04
N GLN A 153 -9.70 1.75 30.02
CA GLN A 153 -10.37 2.79 30.82
C GLN A 153 -9.38 3.61 31.68
N ASP A 154 -8.19 3.07 31.95
CA ASP A 154 -7.14 3.79 32.67
C ASP A 154 -6.34 4.75 31.76
N ARG A 155 -6.58 4.72 30.44
CA ARG A 155 -5.87 5.50 29.43
C ARG A 155 -6.80 6.44 28.66
N LEU A 156 -7.56 7.23 29.40
CA LEU A 156 -8.50 8.21 28.84
C LEU A 156 -7.96 9.64 28.96
N ILE A 157 -8.19 10.43 27.90
CA ILE A 157 -7.89 11.85 27.85
C ILE A 157 -9.23 12.57 27.73
N ASN A 158 -9.76 13.04 28.87
CA ASN A 158 -11.05 13.73 28.89
C ASN A 158 -10.86 15.21 28.50
N LEU A 159 -11.44 15.65 27.38
CA LEU A 159 -11.31 17.06 26.97
C LEU A 159 -12.14 18.01 27.85
N ASP A 160 -13.21 17.53 28.48
CA ASP A 160 -14.11 18.36 29.33
C ASP A 160 -13.37 19.00 30.52
N VAL A 161 -12.31 18.35 31.02
CA VAL A 161 -11.53 18.90 32.14
C VAL A 161 -10.50 19.94 31.70
N CYS A 162 -10.24 20.03 30.40
CA CYS A 162 -9.17 20.85 29.84
C CYS A 162 -9.69 22.14 29.19
N ILE A 163 -10.85 22.05 28.53
CA ILE A 163 -11.40 23.15 27.75
C ILE A 163 -12.93 23.08 27.67
N ASP A 164 -13.58 24.24 27.83
CA ASP A 164 -15.03 24.35 27.73
C ASP A 164 -15.52 24.15 26.29
N HIS A 165 -16.60 23.37 26.11
CA HIS A 165 -17.23 23.10 24.81
C HIS A 165 -17.70 24.34 24.03
N SER A 166 -17.91 25.46 24.71
CA SER A 166 -18.22 26.74 24.05
C SER A 166 -17.04 27.29 23.25
N TYR A 167 -15.81 26.80 23.47
CA TYR A 167 -14.60 27.35 22.86
C TYR A 167 -14.27 26.69 21.52
N TYR A 168 -14.87 25.55 21.20
CA TYR A 168 -14.60 24.82 19.97
C TYR A 168 -15.82 24.04 19.46
N THR A 169 -15.78 23.66 18.19
CA THR A 169 -16.62 22.62 17.61
C THR A 169 -15.75 21.38 17.43
N LEU A 170 -16.20 20.26 17.98
CA LEU A 170 -15.60 18.95 17.74
C LEU A 170 -16.11 18.41 16.40
N ILE A 171 -15.19 18.15 15.47
CA ILE A 171 -15.51 17.61 14.15
C ILE A 171 -15.31 16.10 14.10
N ASP A 172 -14.33 15.60 14.85
CA ASP A 172 -14.01 14.19 15.05
C ASP A 172 -13.36 14.03 16.43
N LEU A 173 -13.47 12.85 17.07
CA LEU A 173 -13.17 12.69 18.50
C LEU A 173 -11.98 11.77 18.81
N SER A 174 -11.89 10.56 18.26
CA SER A 174 -10.91 9.58 18.76
C SER A 174 -10.46 8.56 17.72
N PRO A 175 -9.19 8.08 17.81
CA PRO A 175 -8.10 8.54 18.68
C PRO A 175 -7.40 9.81 18.15
N VAL A 176 -7.88 10.31 17.00
CA VAL A 176 -7.51 11.59 16.43
C VAL A 176 -8.71 12.53 16.52
N ALA A 177 -8.56 13.63 17.26
CA ALA A 177 -9.62 14.63 17.36
C ALA A 177 -9.37 15.79 16.41
N ALA A 178 -10.42 16.22 15.71
CA ALA A 178 -10.37 17.36 14.80
C ALA A 178 -11.15 18.53 15.40
N ILE A 179 -10.45 19.63 15.70
CA ILE A 179 -10.96 20.74 16.49
C ILE A 179 -11.07 22.01 15.63
N LEU A 180 -12.27 22.58 15.57
CA LEU A 180 -12.54 23.88 14.96
C LEU A 180 -12.75 24.93 16.06
N PRO A 181 -11.79 25.86 16.29
CA PRO A 181 -11.93 26.91 17.31
C PRO A 181 -13.12 27.84 17.06
N LYS A 182 -13.87 28.16 18.12
CA LYS A 182 -14.92 29.21 18.13
C LYS A 182 -14.40 30.54 18.68
N ILE A 183 -13.29 30.50 19.42
CA ILE A 183 -12.59 31.66 19.96
C ILE A 183 -11.19 31.77 19.33
N ASN A 184 -10.31 32.60 19.91
CA ASN A 184 -8.93 32.72 19.46
C ASN A 184 -8.22 31.35 19.36
N ARG A 185 -7.73 30.99 18.17
CA ARG A 185 -7.07 29.70 17.88
C ARG A 185 -5.90 29.40 18.82
N THR A 186 -5.08 30.41 19.13
CA THR A 186 -3.91 30.25 20.00
C THR A 186 -4.31 29.94 21.43
N GLU A 187 -5.41 30.51 21.91
CA GLU A 187 -5.94 30.19 23.24
C GLU A 187 -6.42 28.74 23.32
N VAL A 188 -7.21 28.29 22.34
CA VAL A 188 -7.68 26.89 22.25
C VAL A 188 -6.49 25.92 22.19
N TYR A 189 -5.51 26.21 21.34
CA TYR A 189 -4.28 25.41 21.21
C TYR A 189 -3.53 25.30 22.54
N ASN A 190 -3.29 26.41 23.24
CA ASN A 190 -2.53 26.41 24.50
C ASN A 190 -3.25 25.63 25.61
N ARG A 191 -4.59 25.67 25.67
CA ARG A 191 -5.37 24.88 26.63
C ARG A 191 -5.26 23.38 26.33
N LEU A 192 -5.46 23.01 25.06
CA LEU A 192 -5.37 21.61 24.62
C LEU A 192 -3.96 21.03 24.79
N LYS A 193 -2.92 21.83 24.51
CA LYS A 193 -1.51 21.41 24.66
C LYS A 193 -1.14 21.04 26.09
N ASN A 194 -1.78 21.66 27.07
CA ASN A 194 -1.55 21.38 28.50
C ASN A 194 -2.52 20.32 29.05
N CYS A 195 -3.38 19.73 28.22
CA CYS A 195 -4.43 18.81 28.66
C CYS A 195 -3.90 17.44 29.11
N SER A 196 -2.95 16.88 28.35
CA SER A 196 -2.36 15.58 28.66
C SER A 196 -0.97 15.46 28.04
N SER A 197 -0.05 14.78 28.75
CA SER A 197 1.25 14.40 28.20
C SER A 197 1.18 13.23 27.21
N HIS A 198 0.02 12.57 27.10
CA HIS A 198 -0.23 11.42 26.22
C HIS A 198 -0.98 11.79 24.94
N MET A 199 -0.89 13.05 24.54
CA MET A 199 -1.55 13.59 23.36
C MET A 199 -0.66 14.63 22.72
N ASN A 200 -0.44 14.47 21.42
CA ASN A 200 0.18 15.50 20.62
C ASN A 200 -0.89 16.46 20.10
N VAL A 201 -0.62 17.76 20.21
CA VAL A 201 -1.50 18.83 19.74
C VAL A 201 -0.80 19.57 18.61
N TYR A 202 -1.32 19.44 17.41
CA TYR A 202 -0.78 20.07 16.22
C TYR A 202 -1.68 21.21 15.78
N LEU A 203 -1.09 22.37 15.52
CA LEU A 203 -1.67 23.27 14.53
C LEU A 203 -1.56 22.61 13.16
N LYS A 204 -2.52 22.85 12.26
CA LYS A 204 -2.52 22.28 10.91
C LYS A 204 -1.18 22.44 10.19
N GLU A 205 -0.56 23.62 10.30
CA GLU A 205 0.74 23.94 9.73
C GLU A 205 1.94 23.19 10.34
N ASP A 206 1.77 22.64 11.55
CA ASP A 206 2.82 21.98 12.33
C ASP A 206 2.69 20.45 12.34
N ILE A 207 1.69 19.89 11.67
CA ILE A 207 1.50 18.43 11.56
C ILE A 207 2.75 17.81 10.89
N PRO A 208 3.32 16.69 11.37
CA PRO A 208 4.52 16.12 10.78
C PRO A 208 4.40 15.88 9.27
N ASN A 209 5.34 16.40 8.48
CA ASN A 209 5.32 16.31 7.01
C ASN A 209 5.17 14.88 6.47
N ARG A 210 5.69 13.88 7.19
CA ARG A 210 5.58 12.46 6.81
C ARG A 210 4.14 11.92 6.79
N PHE A 211 3.20 12.59 7.45
CA PHE A 211 1.78 12.24 7.37
C PHE A 211 1.12 12.72 6.09
N TYR A 212 1.71 13.70 5.39
CA TYR A 212 1.09 14.37 4.24
C TYR A 212 -0.31 14.92 4.54
N TYR A 213 -0.57 15.30 5.80
CA TYR A 213 -1.90 15.66 6.30
C TYR A 213 -1.97 17.16 6.68
N GLN A 214 -1.65 18.02 5.73
CA GLN A 214 -1.67 19.49 5.92
C GLN A 214 -2.44 20.24 4.83
N HIS A 215 -2.46 19.70 3.60
CA HIS A 215 -2.81 20.45 2.40
C HIS A 215 -4.23 20.16 1.90
N ASN A 216 -5.22 20.27 2.77
CA ASN A 216 -6.63 20.23 2.38
C ASN A 216 -7.48 21.08 3.34
N ASP A 217 -8.44 21.85 2.84
CA ASP A 217 -9.26 22.78 3.64
C ASP A 217 -10.19 22.07 4.64
N ARG A 218 -10.46 20.78 4.43
CA ARG A 218 -11.25 19.92 5.33
C ARG A 218 -10.47 19.48 6.58
N ILE A 219 -9.15 19.64 6.58
CA ILE A 219 -8.31 19.43 7.76
C ILE A 219 -8.48 20.63 8.69
N GLN A 220 -8.94 20.35 9.91
CA GLN A 220 -9.29 21.37 10.88
C GLN A 220 -8.06 22.11 11.42
N PRO A 221 -8.22 23.34 11.94
CA PRO A 221 -7.08 24.16 12.37
C PRO A 221 -6.21 23.54 13.48
N ILE A 222 -6.80 22.67 14.31
CA ILE A 222 -6.11 21.96 15.37
C ILE A 222 -6.45 20.47 15.27
N ILE A 223 -5.42 19.62 15.24
CA ILE A 223 -5.55 18.16 15.25
C ILE A 223 -4.88 17.64 16.52
N LEU A 224 -5.60 16.78 17.23
CA LEU A 224 -5.11 16.07 18.41
C LEU A 224 -4.83 14.64 18.02
N VAL A 225 -3.68 14.09 18.40
CA VAL A 225 -3.33 12.69 18.17
C VAL A 225 -2.94 12.08 19.50
N ALA A 226 -3.74 11.15 20.00
CA ALA A 226 -3.41 10.41 21.21
C ALA A 226 -2.18 9.51 21.00
N ASP A 227 -1.44 9.26 22.08
CA ASP A 227 -0.45 8.19 22.11
C ASP A 227 -1.12 6.82 21.94
N GLU A 228 -0.37 5.82 21.48
CA GLU A 228 -0.88 4.47 21.23
C GLU A 228 -1.65 3.91 22.45
N GLY A 229 -2.88 3.44 22.19
CA GLY A 229 -3.73 2.82 23.21
C GLY A 229 -4.39 3.80 24.19
N TRP A 230 -4.17 5.11 24.04
CA TRP A 230 -4.94 6.16 24.70
C TRP A 230 -6.16 6.56 23.88
N THR A 231 -7.23 6.99 24.55
CA THR A 231 -8.49 7.38 23.90
C THR A 231 -8.87 8.79 24.31
N ILE A 232 -9.16 9.66 23.33
CA ILE A 232 -9.68 11.00 23.60
C ILE A 232 -11.19 10.88 23.78
N VAL A 233 -11.72 11.39 24.89
CA VAL A 233 -13.13 11.22 25.24
C VAL A 233 -13.78 12.54 25.65
N LEU A 234 -15.11 12.52 25.60
CA LEU A 234 -15.98 13.42 26.35
C LEU A 234 -16.67 12.59 27.44
N ASN A 235 -16.87 13.16 28.63
CA ASN A 235 -17.58 12.53 29.76
C ASN A 235 -16.95 11.23 30.30
N GLU A 236 -15.62 11.14 30.36
CA GLU A 236 -14.83 10.11 31.08
C GLU A 236 -15.13 8.64 30.76
N SER A 237 -15.67 8.31 29.58
CA SER A 237 -15.93 6.92 29.24
C SER A 237 -15.72 6.60 27.77
N SER A 238 -15.23 5.39 27.51
CA SER A 238 -15.19 4.76 26.20
C SER A 238 -15.65 3.32 26.34
N GLN A 239 -16.41 2.79 25.38
CA GLN A 239 -16.79 1.38 25.37
C GLN A 239 -15.83 0.52 24.53
N LYS A 240 -14.96 1.15 23.74
CA LYS A 240 -14.02 0.46 22.85
C LYS A 240 -12.86 -0.12 23.65
N LEU A 241 -12.59 -1.41 23.44
CA LEU A 241 -11.42 -2.11 24.00
C LEU A 241 -10.25 -2.16 23.01
N GLY A 242 -10.50 -1.92 21.73
CA GLY A 242 -9.47 -1.62 20.75
C GLY A 242 -9.84 -0.41 19.91
N ASP A 243 -8.85 0.30 19.38
CA ASP A 243 -9.07 1.41 18.44
C ASP A 243 -7.91 1.50 17.43
N HIS A 244 -8.10 2.31 16.40
CA HIS A 244 -7.14 2.53 15.32
C HIS A 244 -7.20 3.99 14.85
N GLY A 245 -6.23 4.41 14.03
CA GLY A 245 -6.11 5.80 13.56
C GLY A 245 -4.98 6.59 14.23
N TYR A 246 -4.21 5.94 15.11
CA TYR A 246 -2.98 6.47 15.68
C TYR A 246 -1.91 6.71 14.60
N ASP A 247 -0.72 7.12 15.06
CA ASP A 247 0.45 7.31 14.22
C ASP A 247 0.74 6.08 13.33
N ASN A 248 0.78 6.29 12.02
CA ASN A 248 0.95 5.22 11.04
C ASN A 248 2.35 4.57 11.04
N SER A 249 3.29 5.06 11.84
CA SER A 249 4.59 4.41 12.07
C SER A 249 4.55 3.31 13.13
N LEU A 250 3.46 3.21 13.88
CA LEU A 250 3.28 2.20 14.92
C LEU A 250 3.03 0.83 14.27
N PRO A 251 3.77 -0.21 14.66
CA PRO A 251 3.55 -1.56 14.13
C PRO A 251 2.13 -2.09 14.30
N SER A 252 1.42 -1.68 15.37
CA SER A 252 0.03 -2.04 15.61
C SER A 252 -0.94 -1.45 14.58
N MET A 253 -0.57 -0.37 13.90
CA MET A 253 -1.38 0.28 12.86
C MET A 253 -1.09 -0.27 11.46
N HIS A 254 -0.08 -1.13 11.32
CA HIS A 254 0.29 -1.69 10.01
C HIS A 254 -0.67 -2.81 9.61
N PRO A 255 -1.36 -2.70 8.46
CA PRO A 255 -2.12 -3.82 7.92
C PRO A 255 -1.19 -4.89 7.32
N PHE A 256 -1.74 -6.08 7.06
CA PHE A 256 -1.05 -7.12 6.29
C PHE A 256 -1.35 -6.96 4.79
N LEU A 257 -0.50 -7.56 3.95
CA LEU A 257 -0.72 -7.71 2.52
C LEU A 257 -0.37 -9.14 2.09
N ALA A 258 -1.30 -9.83 1.45
CA ALA A 258 -1.09 -11.10 0.79
C ALA A 258 -1.59 -11.03 -0.65
N ALA A 259 -0.90 -11.69 -1.57
CA ALA A 259 -1.29 -11.69 -2.98
C ALA A 259 -1.09 -13.07 -3.62
N HIS A 260 -1.96 -13.40 -4.56
CA HIS A 260 -1.92 -14.62 -5.36
C HIS A 260 -2.32 -14.30 -6.80
N GLY A 261 -1.68 -14.95 -7.77
CA GLY A 261 -2.10 -14.89 -9.16
C GLY A 261 -0.93 -14.92 -10.13
N PRO A 262 -1.20 -14.96 -11.43
CA PRO A 262 -0.17 -15.07 -12.47
C PRO A 262 0.78 -13.87 -12.51
N ALA A 263 0.39 -12.70 -12.01
CA ALA A 263 1.26 -11.53 -11.96
C ALA A 263 2.32 -11.59 -10.84
N PHE A 264 2.12 -12.41 -9.80
CA PHE A 264 2.93 -12.38 -8.58
C PHE A 264 3.93 -13.54 -8.49
N HIS A 265 5.11 -13.28 -7.93
CA HIS A 265 6.07 -14.34 -7.63
C HIS A 265 5.53 -15.31 -6.55
N LYS A 266 5.66 -16.61 -6.79
CA LYS A 266 5.27 -17.65 -5.84
C LYS A 266 6.25 -17.76 -4.68
N GLY A 267 5.75 -17.85 -3.45
CA GLY A 267 6.56 -18.01 -2.24
C GLY A 267 7.47 -16.82 -1.91
N TYR A 268 7.27 -15.69 -2.58
CA TYR A 268 8.06 -14.49 -2.38
C TYR A 268 7.59 -13.74 -1.14
N LYS A 269 8.54 -13.30 -0.32
CA LYS A 269 8.30 -12.44 0.84
C LYS A 269 8.98 -11.11 0.59
N HIS A 270 8.21 -10.04 0.65
CA HIS A 270 8.70 -8.69 0.57
C HIS A 270 8.72 -8.06 1.96
N SER A 271 9.56 -7.05 2.15
CA SER A 271 9.50 -6.18 3.33
C SER A 271 8.25 -5.28 3.26
N THR A 272 8.20 -4.26 4.11
CA THR A 272 7.15 -3.25 4.12
C THR A 272 7.06 -2.48 2.79
N ILE A 273 5.84 -2.16 2.38
CA ILE A 273 5.52 -1.18 1.34
C ILE A 273 4.53 -0.16 1.92
N ASN A 274 4.34 0.98 1.25
CA ASN A 274 3.28 1.91 1.64
C ASN A 274 1.97 1.52 0.93
N ILE A 275 0.82 1.70 1.58
CA ILE A 275 -0.49 1.39 0.98
C ILE A 275 -0.74 2.18 -0.32
N VAL A 276 -0.17 3.40 -0.41
CA VAL A 276 -0.23 4.24 -1.62
C VAL A 276 0.47 3.60 -2.82
N ASP A 277 1.42 2.68 -2.60
CA ASP A 277 2.16 1.98 -3.66
C ASP A 277 1.31 0.87 -4.33
N ILE A 278 0.14 0.53 -3.75
CA ILE A 278 -0.77 -0.50 -4.28
C ILE A 278 -1.50 0.00 -5.54
N TYR A 279 -1.94 1.25 -5.60
CA TYR A 279 -2.62 1.79 -6.80
C TYR A 279 -1.78 1.65 -8.09
N PRO A 280 -0.53 2.16 -8.15
CA PRO A 280 0.27 2.02 -9.37
C PRO A 280 0.62 0.55 -9.66
N MET A 281 0.78 -0.30 -8.65
CA MET A 281 0.95 -1.74 -8.84
C MET A 281 -0.28 -2.37 -9.52
N MET A 282 -1.49 -2.07 -9.03
CA MET A 282 -2.73 -2.57 -9.63
C MET A 282 -2.91 -2.04 -11.06
N CYS A 283 -2.59 -0.77 -11.31
CA CYS A 283 -2.61 -0.22 -12.67
C CYS A 283 -1.68 -0.99 -13.60
N HIS A 284 -0.45 -1.29 -13.16
CA HIS A 284 0.50 -2.10 -13.94
C HIS A 284 -0.06 -3.49 -14.26
N ILE A 285 -0.55 -4.22 -13.24
CA ILE A 285 -1.13 -5.56 -13.40
C ILE A 285 -2.30 -5.56 -14.40
N LEU A 286 -3.13 -4.51 -14.37
CA LEU A 286 -4.31 -4.40 -15.23
C LEU A 286 -3.97 -3.84 -16.64
N GLY A 287 -2.75 -3.35 -16.86
CA GLY A 287 -2.36 -2.64 -18.08
C GLY A 287 -3.00 -1.25 -18.22
N LEU A 288 -3.37 -0.61 -17.10
CA LEU A 288 -3.99 0.71 -17.09
C LEU A 288 -2.94 1.81 -17.10
N LYS A 289 -3.25 2.91 -17.79
CA LYS A 289 -2.52 4.16 -17.58
C LYS A 289 -2.96 4.76 -16.23
N PRO A 290 -2.05 4.91 -15.24
CA PRO A 290 -2.41 5.46 -13.94
C PRO A 290 -2.69 6.97 -14.05
N HIS A 291 -3.61 7.47 -13.22
CA HIS A 291 -3.72 8.90 -12.94
C HIS A 291 -2.60 9.37 -12.01
N PRO A 292 -2.32 10.70 -11.92
CA PRO A 292 -1.40 11.24 -10.92
C PRO A 292 -1.77 10.75 -9.52
N ASN A 293 -0.79 10.18 -8.82
CA ASN A 293 -0.94 9.60 -7.50
C ASN A 293 0.38 9.70 -6.73
N ASN A 294 0.36 9.41 -5.43
CA ASN A 294 1.53 9.51 -4.57
C ASN A 294 2.29 8.19 -4.39
N GLY A 295 1.84 7.11 -5.01
CA GLY A 295 2.47 5.80 -4.96
C GLY A 295 3.73 5.73 -5.83
N THR A 296 4.69 4.92 -5.40
CA THR A 296 5.92 4.64 -6.11
C THR A 296 5.94 3.18 -6.55
N PHE A 297 5.68 2.94 -7.84
CA PHE A 297 5.69 1.58 -8.43
C PHE A 297 7.00 0.81 -8.19
N GLY A 298 8.13 1.52 -8.11
CA GLY A 298 9.43 0.91 -7.83
C GLY A 298 9.50 0.16 -6.50
N HIS A 299 8.64 0.48 -5.53
CA HIS A 299 8.56 -0.23 -4.24
C HIS A 299 7.84 -1.58 -4.33
N THR A 300 6.99 -1.77 -5.35
CA THR A 300 6.16 -2.97 -5.52
C THR A 300 6.57 -3.83 -6.70
N LYS A 301 7.44 -3.34 -7.59
CA LYS A 301 7.90 -4.08 -8.79
C LYS A 301 8.41 -5.49 -8.46
N CYS A 302 9.12 -5.68 -7.35
CA CYS A 302 9.70 -6.98 -6.99
C CYS A 302 8.67 -8.03 -6.56
N LEU A 303 7.41 -7.63 -6.38
CA LEU A 303 6.32 -8.57 -6.17
C LEU A 303 5.92 -9.26 -7.49
N LEU A 304 6.23 -8.66 -8.65
CA LEU A 304 5.67 -9.02 -9.95
C LEU A 304 6.66 -9.81 -10.82
N VAL A 305 6.16 -10.85 -11.49
CA VAL A 305 6.99 -11.79 -12.28
C VAL A 305 7.56 -11.20 -13.57
N ASP A 306 6.94 -10.15 -14.09
CA ASP A 306 7.36 -9.47 -15.31
C ASP A 306 8.37 -8.34 -15.05
N GLN A 307 8.69 -8.11 -13.77
CA GLN A 307 9.66 -7.11 -13.34
C GLN A 307 10.95 -7.78 -12.88
N TRP A 308 12.08 -7.17 -13.22
CA TRP A 308 13.39 -7.65 -12.77
C TRP A 308 13.83 -6.89 -11.51
N CYS A 309 14.07 -7.62 -10.44
CA CYS A 309 14.76 -7.12 -9.26
C CYS A 309 16.10 -7.81 -9.12
N ILE A 310 17.17 -7.07 -9.44
CA ILE A 310 18.51 -7.52 -9.13
C ILE A 310 18.79 -7.10 -7.69
N ASN A 311 19.07 -8.05 -6.80
CA ASN A 311 19.59 -7.71 -5.49
C ASN A 311 20.95 -7.03 -5.69
N LEU A 312 21.15 -5.85 -5.10
CA LEU A 312 22.41 -5.12 -5.24
C LEU A 312 23.65 -6.00 -4.94
N PRO A 313 23.64 -6.88 -3.92
CA PRO A 313 24.73 -7.84 -3.71
C PRO A 313 24.94 -8.82 -4.88
N GLU A 314 23.87 -9.33 -5.50
CA GLU A 314 23.96 -10.21 -6.68
C GLU A 314 24.49 -9.44 -7.89
N ALA A 315 24.04 -8.20 -8.11
CA ALA A 315 24.56 -7.33 -9.17
C ALA A 315 26.07 -7.11 -9.00
N ILE A 316 26.49 -6.77 -7.78
CA ILE A 316 27.90 -6.57 -7.43
C ILE A 316 28.68 -7.87 -7.64
N ALA A 317 28.16 -9.02 -7.19
CA ALA A 317 28.82 -10.31 -7.38
C ALA A 317 28.97 -10.69 -8.86
N ILE A 318 27.94 -10.46 -9.68
CA ILE A 318 27.98 -10.69 -11.13
C ILE A 318 29.03 -9.78 -11.79
N VAL A 319 29.08 -8.50 -11.43
CA VAL A 319 30.04 -7.54 -11.98
C VAL A 319 31.47 -7.91 -11.57
N ILE A 320 31.72 -8.18 -10.29
CA ILE A 320 33.03 -8.60 -9.78
C ILE A 320 33.46 -9.92 -10.44
N GLY A 321 32.56 -10.91 -10.48
CA GLY A 321 32.82 -12.19 -11.14
C GLY A 321 33.17 -12.02 -12.62
N SER A 322 32.44 -11.17 -13.34
CA SER A 322 32.71 -10.87 -14.75
C SER A 322 34.07 -10.20 -14.95
N LEU A 323 34.43 -9.23 -14.09
CA LEU A 323 35.74 -8.57 -14.11
C LEU A 323 36.89 -9.54 -13.82
N LEU A 324 36.71 -10.46 -12.87
CA LEU A 324 37.71 -11.50 -12.57
C LEU A 324 37.91 -12.45 -13.76
N VAL A 325 36.83 -12.86 -14.43
CA VAL A 325 36.94 -13.71 -15.63
C VAL A 325 37.64 -12.97 -16.77
N LEU A 326 37.28 -11.72 -17.01
CA LEU A 326 37.91 -10.88 -18.04
C LEU A 326 39.41 -10.67 -17.78
N THR A 327 39.79 -10.40 -16.53
CA THR A 327 41.21 -10.23 -16.15
C THR A 327 42.02 -11.52 -16.26
N MET A 328 41.42 -12.67 -15.93
CA MET A 328 42.06 -13.97 -16.14
C MET A 328 42.28 -14.27 -17.63
N LEU A 329 41.27 -13.97 -18.47
CA LEU A 329 41.37 -14.13 -19.92
C LEU A 329 42.44 -13.22 -20.54
N THR A 330 42.52 -11.96 -20.14
CA THR A 330 43.57 -11.05 -20.64
C THR A 330 44.96 -11.49 -20.21
N CYS A 331 45.14 -11.95 -18.96
CA CYS A 331 46.41 -12.50 -18.50
C CYS A 331 46.81 -13.75 -19.30
N LEU A 332 45.88 -14.66 -19.56
CA LEU A 332 46.10 -15.84 -20.41
C LEU A 332 46.55 -15.45 -21.82
N ILE A 333 45.88 -14.48 -22.44
CA ILE A 333 46.25 -13.96 -23.77
C ILE A 333 47.67 -13.38 -23.75
N ILE A 334 48.02 -12.57 -22.75
CA ILE A 334 49.36 -11.98 -22.61
C ILE A 334 50.42 -13.07 -22.44
N ILE A 335 50.17 -14.09 -21.61
CA ILE A 335 51.08 -15.22 -21.42
C ILE A 335 51.27 -16.00 -22.73
N MET A 336 50.19 -16.25 -23.47
CA MET A 336 50.26 -16.93 -24.77
C MET A 336 51.04 -16.12 -25.80
N GLN A 337 50.84 -14.80 -25.86
CA GLN A 337 51.60 -13.90 -26.75
C GLN A 337 53.09 -13.86 -26.39
N ASN A 338 53.42 -13.82 -25.10
CA ASN A 338 54.81 -13.81 -24.63
C ASN A 338 55.53 -15.17 -24.78
N ARG A 339 54.79 -16.28 -24.89
CA ARG A 339 55.38 -17.59 -25.21
C ARG A 339 55.70 -17.77 -26.69
N LEU A 340 55.09 -16.99 -27.58
CA LEU A 340 55.32 -17.04 -29.02
C LEU A 340 56.53 -16.18 -29.47
N SER A 341 56.99 -15.26 -28.62
CA SER A 341 58.15 -14.40 -28.86
C SER A 341 59.46 -15.05 -28.37
N VAL A 342 59.83 -16.20 -28.92
CA VAL A 342 61.22 -16.69 -28.83
C VAL A 342 62.06 -15.91 -29.87
N PRO A 343 63.18 -15.26 -29.51
CA PRO A 343 64.01 -14.58 -30.50
C PRO A 343 64.61 -15.63 -31.44
N ARG A 344 64.35 -15.54 -32.75
CA ARG A 344 65.09 -16.33 -33.74
C ARG A 344 66.58 -15.99 -33.61
N PRO A 345 67.49 -16.97 -33.48
CA PRO A 345 68.91 -16.68 -33.47
C PRO A 345 69.31 -16.09 -34.83
N PHE A 346 70.14 -15.04 -34.79
CA PHE A 346 70.74 -14.43 -35.97
C PHE A 346 71.61 -15.46 -36.70
N SER A 347 71.16 -15.93 -37.86
CA SER A 347 71.99 -16.72 -38.78
C SER A 347 72.93 -15.78 -39.53
N ARG A 348 74.23 -15.97 -39.35
CA ARG A 348 75.29 -15.26 -40.08
C ARG A 348 75.34 -15.81 -41.51
N LEU A 349 75.12 -14.95 -42.52
CA LEU A 349 75.31 -15.31 -43.93
C LEU A 349 76.78 -15.70 -44.17
N GLN A 350 77.01 -16.92 -44.64
CA GLN A 350 78.25 -17.25 -45.35
C GLN A 350 78.14 -16.67 -46.76
N LEU A 351 79.08 -15.78 -47.09
CA LEU A 351 79.34 -15.32 -48.45
C LEU A 351 79.90 -16.50 -49.23
N GLN A 352 79.19 -16.91 -50.29
CA GLN A 352 79.70 -17.82 -51.30
C GLN A 352 80.25 -16.93 -52.41
N GLU A 353 81.58 -16.93 -52.55
CA GLU A 353 82.28 -16.34 -53.68
C GLU A 353 82.06 -17.25 -54.89
N ASP A 354 81.40 -16.69 -55.91
CA ASP A 354 81.43 -17.19 -57.27
C ASP A 354 82.85 -16.94 -57.80
N ASP A 355 83.52 -17.98 -58.27
CA ASP A 355 84.55 -17.80 -59.30
C ASP A 355 84.54 -19.00 -60.26
N ASP A 356 84.62 -18.61 -61.53
CA ASP A 356 84.34 -19.36 -62.74
C ASP A 356 85.31 -20.53 -63.02
N ASP A 357 84.72 -21.54 -63.69
CA ASP A 357 85.26 -22.55 -64.62
C ASP A 357 86.68 -22.29 -65.20
N PRO A 358 87.48 -23.31 -65.61
CA PRO A 358 87.07 -24.07 -66.82
C PRO A 358 87.71 -25.47 -67.12
N LEU A 359 87.08 -26.12 -68.11
CA LEU A 359 87.63 -26.91 -69.24
C LEU A 359 88.36 -28.28 -69.02
N ILE A 360 87.66 -29.31 -69.51
CA ILE A 360 88.06 -30.41 -70.44
C ILE A 360 89.36 -31.18 -70.19
N GLY A 361 89.21 -32.52 -70.13
CA GLY A 361 90.25 -33.51 -70.38
C GLY A 361 89.76 -34.93 -70.15
#